data_AF-A0A7Y8AET4-F1
#
_entry.id   AF-A0A7Y8AET4-F1
#
_cell.length_a   1.000
_cell.length_b   1.000
_cell.length_c   1.000
_cell.angle_alpha   90.00
_cell.angle_beta   90.00
_cell.angle_gamma   90.00
#
_symmetry.space_group_name_H-M   'P 1'
#
loop_
_entity.id
_entity.type
_entity.pdbx_description
1 polymer ?
#
loop_
_entity_poly.entity_id
_entity_poly.type
_entity_poly.pdbx_seq_one_letter_code
_entity_poly.pdbx_strand_id
1 'polypeptide(L)'
;MRASWYTLETSVSGPAPINVTRAQVDAVPYPQILVTTRTSEGVMAMPRRRGSLEFWVASGKQVLMMRDGLVVRTVGLGASLDGTRFSGESPFKRGLQRLPDGYTSTRWIDVYDGNRIGLAVNSRFSPHGIETLRILDKDYALLRIDEQVEVPTLNFRTTNRYWVDPQDGFILRSEQHLTPRLVLKIVQLRPDRGPAR
;
A
#
# COMPACT_ATOMS: atom_id res chain seq x y z
N MET A 1 26.79 -16.77 42.47
CA MET A 1 27.35 -16.25 41.20
C MET A 1 26.24 -16.24 40.16
N ARG A 2 26.37 -15.37 39.16
CA ARG A 2 25.33 -14.67 38.37
C ARG A 2 24.30 -15.56 37.63
N ALA A 3 23.02 -15.21 37.81
CA ALA A 3 21.93 -15.57 36.92
C ALA A 3 22.14 -14.91 35.53
N SER A 4 21.89 -15.67 34.47
CA SER A 4 22.04 -15.27 33.07
C SER A 4 20.90 -14.35 32.64
N TRP A 5 21.21 -13.06 32.47
CA TRP A 5 20.33 -12.04 31.92
C TRP A 5 20.61 -11.81 30.43
N TYR A 6 20.33 -12.77 29.57
CA TYR A 6 20.25 -12.58 28.11
C TYR A 6 19.38 -13.73 27.62
N THR A 7 18.10 -13.56 27.34
CA THR A 7 17.63 -13.18 26.01
C THR A 7 16.14 -12.87 26.11
N LEU A 8 15.83 -11.58 26.29
CA LEU A 8 14.49 -11.03 26.10
C LEU A 8 14.61 -9.84 25.13
N GLU A 9 15.31 -10.04 24.02
CA GLU A 9 15.07 -9.24 22.83
C GLU A 9 14.04 -9.99 21.99
N THR A 10 12.79 -9.63 22.28
CA THR A 10 11.62 -9.86 21.47
C THR A 10 11.95 -9.68 19.99
N SER A 11 11.81 -10.76 19.24
CA SER A 11 11.86 -10.76 17.77
C SER A 11 10.73 -9.90 17.20
N VAL A 12 10.95 -8.59 17.15
CA VAL A 12 10.24 -7.62 16.29
C VAL A 12 11.05 -7.41 15.01
N SER A 13 11.69 -8.47 14.51
CA SER A 13 12.30 -8.44 13.20
C SER A 13 11.22 -8.84 12.21
N GLY A 14 10.85 -7.93 11.30
CA GLY A 14 10.02 -8.26 10.13
C GLY A 14 10.70 -9.32 9.25
N PRO A 15 10.10 -9.68 8.11
CA PRO A 15 10.74 -10.64 7.19
C PRO A 15 12.14 -10.16 6.80
N ALA A 16 13.05 -11.11 6.57
CA ALA A 16 14.35 -10.81 6.00
C ALA A 16 14.15 -10.09 4.65
N PRO A 17 14.79 -8.93 4.43
CA PRO A 17 14.56 -8.15 3.22
C PRO A 17 15.11 -8.91 2.01
N ILE A 18 14.36 -8.88 0.90
CA ILE A 18 14.84 -9.37 -0.38
C ILE A 18 15.66 -8.27 -1.07
N ASN A 19 16.90 -8.59 -1.39
CA ASN A 19 17.76 -7.69 -2.14
C ASN A 19 17.42 -7.77 -3.64
N VAL A 20 16.53 -6.88 -4.08
CA VAL A 20 16.15 -6.73 -5.48
C VAL A 20 17.03 -5.69 -6.15
N THR A 21 17.64 -6.04 -7.29
CA THR A 21 18.49 -5.14 -8.08
C THR A 21 17.77 -4.60 -9.31
N ARG A 22 18.24 -3.46 -9.85
CA ARG A 22 17.74 -2.90 -11.11
C ARG A 22 17.81 -3.91 -12.26
N ALA A 23 18.94 -4.62 -12.40
CA ALA A 23 19.13 -5.62 -13.45
C ALA A 23 18.10 -6.77 -13.38
N GLN A 24 17.77 -7.25 -12.18
CA GLN A 24 16.74 -8.29 -12.01
C GLN A 24 15.34 -7.79 -12.39
N VAL A 25 15.01 -6.55 -12.02
CA VAL A 25 13.73 -5.93 -12.36
C VAL A 25 13.61 -5.74 -13.86
N ASP A 26 14.68 -5.30 -14.52
CA ASP A 26 14.68 -5.02 -15.95
C ASP A 26 14.59 -6.30 -16.81
N ALA A 27 15.08 -7.43 -16.28
CA ALA A 27 15.02 -8.74 -16.94
C ALA A 27 13.58 -9.27 -17.15
N VAL A 28 12.60 -8.76 -16.40
CA VAL A 28 11.18 -9.14 -16.54
C VAL A 28 10.41 -7.97 -17.15
N PRO A 29 9.83 -8.11 -18.37
CA PRO A 29 9.20 -7.02 -19.12
C PRO A 29 7.79 -6.67 -18.62
N TYR A 30 7.56 -6.76 -17.31
CA TYR A 30 6.32 -6.39 -16.65
C TYR A 30 6.57 -5.33 -15.59
N PRO A 31 5.59 -4.44 -15.35
CA PRO A 31 5.61 -3.55 -14.19
C PRO A 31 5.69 -4.39 -12.91
N GLN A 32 6.46 -3.92 -11.94
CA GLN A 32 6.81 -4.67 -10.74
C GLN A 32 6.71 -3.80 -9.50
N ILE A 33 6.21 -4.40 -8.42
CA ILE A 33 6.19 -3.83 -7.06
C ILE A 33 6.88 -4.77 -6.09
N LEU A 34 7.52 -4.19 -5.08
CA LEU A 34 7.89 -4.88 -3.86
C LEU A 34 6.73 -4.74 -2.87
N VAL A 35 6.31 -5.84 -2.27
CA VAL A 35 5.28 -5.86 -1.23
C VAL A 35 5.85 -6.48 0.03
N THR A 36 5.81 -5.73 1.12
CA THR A 36 6.22 -6.17 2.45
C THR A 36 4.99 -6.25 3.36
N THR A 37 4.79 -7.40 3.98
CA THR A 37 3.81 -7.63 5.04
C THR A 37 4.54 -7.75 6.39
N ARG A 38 3.83 -8.05 7.48
CA ARG A 38 4.47 -8.33 8.77
C ARG A 38 5.33 -9.59 8.76
N THR A 39 5.05 -10.55 7.88
CA THR A 39 5.63 -11.89 7.91
C THR A 39 6.33 -12.29 6.63
N SER A 40 6.16 -11.53 5.55
CA SER A 40 6.69 -11.87 4.23
C SER A 40 7.05 -10.63 3.42
N GLU A 41 8.01 -10.80 2.51
CA GLU A 41 8.34 -9.81 1.50
C GLU A 41 8.44 -10.52 0.14
N GLY A 42 7.96 -9.86 -0.92
CA GLY A 42 7.98 -10.46 -2.25
C GLY A 42 7.76 -9.46 -3.38
N VAL A 43 8.29 -9.79 -4.55
CA VAL A 43 8.01 -9.04 -5.79
C VAL A 43 6.72 -9.56 -6.40
N MET A 44 5.87 -8.63 -6.84
CA MET A 44 4.68 -8.93 -7.65
C MET A 44 4.79 -8.23 -9.00
N ALA A 45 4.33 -8.91 -10.06
CA ALA A 45 4.26 -8.36 -11.40
C ALA A 45 2.82 -8.02 -11.78
N MET A 46 2.61 -7.03 -12.65
CA MET A 46 1.28 -6.69 -13.19
C MET A 46 1.09 -7.29 -14.59
N PRO A 47 0.53 -8.51 -14.72
CA PRO A 47 0.22 -9.08 -16.03
C PRO A 47 -0.99 -8.42 -16.70
N ARG A 48 -1.83 -7.70 -15.94
CA ARG A 48 -3.10 -7.18 -16.44
C ARG A 48 -3.53 -5.89 -15.78
N ARG A 49 -4.10 -4.99 -16.60
CA ARG A 49 -4.88 -3.83 -16.19
C ARG A 49 -6.25 -3.83 -16.90
N ARG A 50 -7.29 -3.32 -16.23
CA ARG A 50 -8.63 -3.06 -16.80
C ARG A 50 -9.09 -1.67 -16.35
N GLY A 51 -9.04 -0.69 -17.25
CA GLY A 51 -9.26 0.72 -16.88
C GLY A 51 -8.23 1.15 -15.83
N SER A 52 -8.67 1.68 -14.69
CA SER A 52 -7.79 2.02 -13.57
C SER A 52 -7.49 0.86 -12.60
N LEU A 53 -8.08 -0.32 -12.81
CA LEU A 53 -7.87 -1.49 -11.96
C LEU A 53 -6.67 -2.31 -12.43
N GLU A 54 -5.70 -2.46 -11.56
CA GLU A 54 -4.44 -3.17 -11.77
C GLU A 54 -4.46 -4.51 -11.04
N PHE A 55 -3.98 -5.57 -11.69
CA PHE A 55 -3.91 -6.91 -11.12
C PHE A 55 -2.45 -7.29 -10.94
N TRP A 56 -2.00 -7.31 -9.69
CA TRP A 56 -0.63 -7.65 -9.30
C TRP A 56 -0.59 -9.07 -8.74
N VAL A 57 0.33 -9.88 -9.24
CA VAL A 57 0.41 -11.31 -8.94
C VAL A 57 1.80 -11.68 -8.47
N ALA A 58 1.88 -12.42 -7.37
CA ALA A 58 3.10 -13.05 -6.87
C ALA A 58 3.21 -14.51 -7.37
N SER A 59 4.42 -15.06 -7.37
CA SER A 59 4.65 -16.49 -7.69
C SER A 59 3.91 -17.44 -6.74
N GLY A 60 3.71 -17.04 -5.49
CA GLY A 60 2.96 -17.80 -4.48
C GLY A 60 1.43 -17.73 -4.62
N LYS A 61 0.91 -17.29 -5.77
CA LYS A 61 -0.53 -17.13 -6.07
C LYS A 61 -1.25 -16.04 -5.27
N GLN A 62 -0.52 -15.20 -4.54
CA GLN A 62 -1.09 -13.98 -3.95
C GLN A 62 -1.48 -13.00 -5.05
N VAL A 63 -2.62 -12.34 -4.87
CA VAL A 63 -3.11 -11.32 -5.80
C VAL A 63 -3.43 -10.06 -5.03
N LEU A 64 -2.95 -8.92 -5.52
CA LEU A 64 -3.38 -7.59 -5.11
C LEU A 64 -4.10 -6.93 -6.27
N MET A 65 -5.27 -6.37 -6.00
CA MET A 65 -5.92 -5.46 -6.94
C MET A 65 -5.75 -4.05 -6.43
N MET A 66 -5.17 -3.19 -7.25
CA MET A 66 -4.95 -1.79 -6.93
C MET A 66 -5.68 -0.87 -7.89
N ARG A 67 -6.10 0.28 -7.40
CA ARG A 67 -6.65 1.35 -8.22
C ARG A 67 -6.06 2.66 -7.73
N ASP A 68 -5.36 3.36 -8.63
CA ASP A 68 -4.75 4.66 -8.32
C ASP A 68 -3.80 4.60 -7.10
N GLY A 69 -3.08 3.47 -6.95
CA GLY A 69 -2.19 3.21 -5.81
C GLY A 69 -2.87 2.78 -4.51
N LEU A 70 -4.21 2.81 -4.41
CA LEU A 70 -4.96 2.22 -3.29
C LEU A 70 -5.19 0.73 -3.52
N VAL A 71 -4.91 -0.10 -2.51
CA VAL A 71 -5.31 -1.52 -2.56
C VAL A 71 -6.82 -1.64 -2.32
N VAL A 72 -7.53 -2.22 -3.28
CA VAL A 72 -9.00 -2.37 -3.24
C VAL A 72 -9.45 -3.81 -3.02
N ARG A 73 -8.56 -4.78 -3.22
CA ARG A 73 -8.81 -6.20 -2.95
C ARG A 73 -7.50 -6.98 -2.79
N THR A 74 -7.53 -8.04 -1.99
CA THR A 74 -6.41 -8.97 -1.79
C THR A 74 -6.85 -10.42 -1.80
N VAL A 75 -6.00 -11.34 -2.28
CA VAL A 75 -6.22 -12.80 -2.20
C VAL A 75 -4.94 -13.48 -1.73
N GLY A 76 -5.05 -14.45 -0.82
CA GLY A 76 -3.93 -15.30 -0.41
C GLY A 76 -2.97 -14.73 0.63
N LEU A 77 -3.35 -13.65 1.34
CA LEU A 77 -2.53 -12.99 2.37
C LEU A 77 -2.96 -13.31 3.82
N GLY A 78 -3.77 -14.36 4.01
CA GLY A 78 -4.31 -14.76 5.31
C GLY A 78 -5.54 -13.95 5.70
N ALA A 79 -5.36 -12.66 6.00
CA ALA A 79 -6.48 -11.71 6.06
C ALA A 79 -6.74 -11.16 4.66
N SER A 80 -8.00 -10.82 4.34
CA SER A 80 -8.32 -10.21 3.06
C SER A 80 -9.24 -9.00 3.15
N LEU A 81 -8.98 -8.07 2.24
CA LEU A 81 -9.91 -7.05 1.77
C LEU A 81 -10.61 -7.62 0.53
N ASP A 82 -11.92 -7.77 0.57
CA ASP A 82 -12.71 -8.40 -0.51
C ASP A 82 -13.34 -7.37 -1.45
N GLY A 83 -13.52 -6.13 -0.97
CA GLY A 83 -14.08 -5.04 -1.74
C GLY A 83 -13.79 -3.67 -1.12
N THR A 84 -13.77 -2.64 -1.97
CA THR A 84 -13.68 -1.23 -1.57
C THR A 84 -14.53 -0.38 -2.50
N ARG A 85 -15.42 0.44 -1.93
CA ARG A 85 -16.26 1.40 -2.66
C ARG A 85 -16.30 2.75 -1.96
N PHE A 86 -16.14 3.85 -2.69
CA PHE A 86 -16.27 5.19 -2.12
C PHE A 86 -17.71 5.67 -2.14
N SER A 87 -18.11 6.50 -1.17
CA SER A 87 -19.40 7.21 -1.18
C SER A 87 -19.46 8.34 -2.23
N GLY A 88 -18.37 8.58 -2.97
CA GLY A 88 -18.23 9.61 -4.01
C GLY A 88 -17.01 9.33 -4.89
N GLU A 89 -16.44 10.36 -5.51
CA GLU A 89 -15.19 10.19 -6.24
C GLU A 89 -14.04 9.79 -5.28
N SER A 90 -13.23 8.81 -5.70
CA SER A 90 -12.05 8.41 -4.94
C SER A 90 -11.03 9.56 -4.89
N PRO A 91 -10.51 9.94 -3.72
CA PRO A 91 -9.43 10.93 -3.61
C PRO A 91 -8.18 10.50 -4.36
N PHE A 92 -7.93 9.18 -4.45
CA PHE A 92 -6.83 8.60 -5.21
C PHE A 92 -7.03 8.80 -6.72
N LYS A 93 -8.28 8.71 -7.22
CA LYS A 93 -8.59 8.97 -8.63
C LYS A 93 -8.41 10.44 -8.98
N ARG A 94 -8.79 11.35 -8.07
CA ARG A 94 -8.59 12.80 -8.21
C ARG A 94 -7.10 13.20 -8.22
N GLY A 95 -6.25 12.39 -7.60
CA GLY A 95 -4.83 12.65 -7.38
C GLY A 95 -4.61 13.25 -5.99
N LEU A 96 -3.90 12.51 -5.13
CA LEU A 96 -3.66 12.91 -3.73
C LEU A 96 -2.88 14.23 -3.60
N GLN A 97 -2.01 14.53 -4.56
CA GLN A 97 -1.22 15.75 -4.62
C GLN A 97 -2.05 17.02 -4.81
N ARG A 98 -3.33 16.89 -5.19
CA ARG A 98 -4.26 18.01 -5.41
C ARG A 98 -5.20 18.24 -4.23
N LEU A 99 -5.12 17.41 -3.20
CA LEU A 99 -6.03 17.51 -2.07
C LEU A 99 -5.59 18.64 -1.13
N PRO A 100 -6.54 19.49 -0.65
CA PRO A 100 -6.23 20.42 0.41
C PRO A 100 -5.98 19.67 1.73
N ASP A 101 -5.26 20.32 2.65
CA ASP A 101 -5.10 19.79 4.00
C ASP A 101 -6.45 19.64 4.71
N GLY A 102 -6.61 18.52 5.41
CA GLY A 102 -7.84 18.15 6.09
C GLY A 102 -8.94 17.62 5.18
N TYR A 103 -8.68 17.35 3.90
CA TYR A 103 -9.65 16.74 2.99
C TYR A 103 -10.19 15.44 3.60
N THR A 104 -11.51 15.23 3.56
CA THR A 104 -12.15 14.04 4.11
C THR A 104 -12.79 13.17 3.04
N SER A 105 -12.81 11.87 3.26
CA SER A 105 -13.58 10.94 2.43
C SER A 105 -14.09 9.76 3.24
N THR A 106 -15.14 9.10 2.74
CA THR A 106 -15.61 7.83 3.29
C THR A 106 -15.59 6.77 2.20
N ARG A 107 -15.00 5.62 2.53
CA ARG A 107 -15.11 4.39 1.76
C ARG A 107 -15.74 3.29 2.60
N TRP A 108 -16.32 2.31 1.93
CA TRP A 108 -16.86 1.11 2.53
C TRP A 108 -16.03 -0.07 2.08
N ILE A 109 -15.67 -0.93 3.03
CA ILE A 109 -14.88 -2.13 2.77
C ILE A 109 -15.62 -3.38 3.21
N ASP A 110 -15.32 -4.46 2.50
CA ASP A 110 -15.74 -5.81 2.86
C ASP A 110 -14.48 -6.60 3.21
N VAL A 111 -14.51 -7.33 4.33
CA VAL A 111 -13.36 -8.11 4.81
C VAL A 111 -13.81 -9.53 5.17
N TYR A 112 -13.03 -10.51 4.72
CA TYR A 112 -13.32 -11.92 4.98
C TYR A 112 -13.13 -12.29 6.46
N ASP A 113 -12.26 -11.57 7.18
CA ASP A 113 -11.96 -11.83 8.59
C ASP A 113 -13.18 -11.53 9.48
N GLY A 114 -13.93 -12.59 9.80
CA GLY A 114 -15.23 -12.51 10.49
C GLY A 114 -16.41 -12.17 9.58
N ASN A 115 -16.26 -12.28 8.25
CA ASN A 115 -17.29 -12.07 7.24
C ASN A 115 -18.04 -10.72 7.40
N ARG A 116 -17.27 -9.64 7.57
CA ARG A 116 -17.82 -8.31 7.82
C ARG A 116 -17.96 -7.55 6.51
N ILE A 117 -19.18 -7.13 6.21
CA ILE A 117 -19.55 -6.44 4.96
C ILE A 117 -19.93 -5.01 5.30
N GLY A 118 -19.54 -4.05 4.46
CA GLY A 118 -19.96 -2.67 4.57
C GLY A 118 -19.41 -1.96 5.81
N LEU A 119 -18.14 -2.16 6.13
CA LEU A 119 -17.48 -1.39 7.19
C LEU A 119 -17.15 0.02 6.67
N ALA A 120 -17.66 1.05 7.34
CA ALA A 120 -17.34 2.43 7.03
C ALA A 120 -15.90 2.76 7.47
N VAL A 121 -15.12 3.28 6.54
CA VAL A 121 -13.77 3.79 6.74
C VAL A 121 -13.80 5.29 6.48
N ASN A 122 -13.62 6.06 7.54
CA ASN A 122 -13.55 7.51 7.48
C ASN A 122 -12.09 7.93 7.42
N SER A 123 -11.78 8.79 6.46
CA SER A 123 -10.42 9.21 6.18
C SER A 123 -10.30 10.73 6.24
N ARG A 124 -9.21 11.22 6.83
CA ARG A 124 -8.75 12.61 6.75
C ARG A 124 -7.33 12.63 6.21
N PHE A 125 -7.11 13.39 5.14
CA PHE A 125 -5.82 13.48 4.46
C PHE A 125 -5.09 14.76 4.84
N SER A 126 -3.79 14.64 5.07
CA SER A 126 -2.91 15.77 5.33
C SER A 126 -1.67 15.68 4.43
N PRO A 127 -1.48 16.65 3.52
CA PRO A 127 -0.23 16.78 2.78
C PRO A 127 0.88 17.25 3.71
N HIS A 128 2.08 16.71 3.49
CA HIS A 128 3.30 17.11 4.18
C HIS A 128 4.29 17.74 3.19
N GLY A 129 5.58 17.74 3.53
CA GLY A 129 6.63 18.21 2.64
C GLY A 129 7.05 17.18 1.59
N ILE A 130 7.96 17.63 0.72
CA ILE A 130 8.69 16.76 -0.21
C ILE A 130 9.77 15.98 0.57
N GLU A 131 9.81 14.67 0.36
CA GLU A 131 10.81 13.76 0.90
C GLU A 131 11.59 13.13 -0.26
N THR A 132 12.91 12.99 -0.10
CA THR A 132 13.73 12.26 -1.08
C THR A 132 13.78 10.79 -0.68
N LEU A 133 13.24 9.92 -1.54
CA LEU A 133 13.30 8.48 -1.37
C LEU A 133 14.18 7.85 -2.44
N ARG A 134 15.14 7.03 -2.00
CA ARG A 134 15.90 6.13 -2.86
C ARG A 134 15.08 4.88 -3.13
N ILE A 135 14.77 4.61 -4.40
CA ILE A 135 14.16 3.36 -4.85
C ILE A 135 15.13 2.70 -5.83
N LEU A 136 15.69 1.56 -5.42
CA LEU A 136 16.79 0.90 -6.10
C LEU A 136 17.98 1.87 -6.27
N ASP A 137 18.32 2.20 -7.51
CA ASP A 137 19.43 3.04 -7.94
C ASP A 137 19.01 4.47 -8.34
N LYS A 138 17.78 4.90 -8.01
CA LYS A 138 17.28 6.24 -8.34
C LYS A 138 16.65 6.95 -7.13
N ASP A 139 16.92 8.24 -7.02
CA ASP A 139 16.28 9.13 -6.04
C ASP A 139 15.03 9.80 -6.62
N TYR A 140 14.00 9.88 -5.79
CA TYR A 140 12.71 10.48 -6.12
C TYR A 140 12.35 11.52 -5.08
N ALA A 141 12.06 12.75 -5.51
CA ALA A 141 11.49 13.80 -4.67
C ALA A 141 9.97 13.66 -4.67
N LEU A 142 9.40 13.22 -3.55
CA LEU A 142 8.00 12.80 -3.44
C LEU A 142 7.26 13.57 -2.36
N LEU A 143 6.04 13.99 -2.65
CA LEU A 143 5.13 14.58 -1.67
C LEU A 143 4.60 13.47 -0.77
N ARG A 144 4.85 13.56 0.54
CA ARG A 144 4.22 12.65 1.50
C ARG A 144 2.80 13.12 1.82
N ILE A 145 1.85 12.22 1.72
CA ILE A 145 0.46 12.39 2.13
C ILE A 145 0.15 11.37 3.22
N ASP A 146 -0.29 11.83 4.38
CA ASP A 146 -0.79 10.96 5.44
C ASP A 146 -2.31 10.91 5.40
N GLU A 147 -2.86 9.70 5.50
CA GLU A 147 -4.29 9.45 5.63
C GLU A 147 -4.56 8.90 7.03
N GLN A 148 -5.18 9.71 7.88
CA GLN A 148 -5.73 9.26 9.15
C GLN A 148 -7.00 8.49 8.88
N VAL A 149 -7.04 7.24 9.32
CA VAL A 149 -8.13 6.29 9.07
C VAL A 149 -8.82 5.95 10.38
N GLU A 150 -10.15 5.97 10.37
CA GLU A 150 -11.00 5.49 11.44
C GLU A 150 -12.05 4.50 10.91
N VAL A 151 -12.19 3.37 11.60
CA VAL A 151 -13.24 2.36 11.36
C VAL A 151 -14.00 2.20 12.68
N PRO A 152 -15.09 2.96 12.90
CA PRO A 152 -15.76 3.02 14.21
C PRO A 152 -16.28 1.68 14.71
N THR A 153 -16.83 0.87 13.81
CA THR A 153 -17.38 -0.47 14.11
C THR A 153 -16.32 -1.48 14.57
N LEU A 154 -15.04 -1.19 14.34
CA LEU A 154 -13.92 -2.00 14.80
C LEU A 154 -13.17 -1.36 15.98
N ASN A 155 -13.57 -0.15 16.41
CA ASN A 155 -12.78 0.72 17.28
C ASN A 155 -11.31 0.80 16.80
N PHE A 156 -11.11 0.92 15.49
CA PHE A 156 -9.79 0.88 14.87
C PHE A 156 -9.42 2.23 14.30
N ARG A 157 -8.21 2.70 14.63
CA ARG A 157 -7.63 3.94 14.13
C ARG A 157 -6.18 3.71 13.74
N THR A 158 -5.75 4.29 12.63
CA THR A 158 -4.38 4.18 12.13
C THR A 158 -4.05 5.33 11.18
N THR A 159 -2.81 5.36 10.69
CA THR A 159 -2.35 6.29 9.66
C THR A 159 -1.75 5.51 8.52
N ASN A 160 -2.30 5.68 7.32
CA ASN A 160 -1.69 5.25 6.07
C ASN A 160 -0.80 6.37 5.54
N ARG A 161 0.24 6.00 4.79
CA ARG A 161 1.19 6.96 4.22
C ARG A 161 1.39 6.69 2.75
N TYR A 162 1.47 7.75 1.96
CA TYR A 162 1.63 7.68 0.52
C TYR A 162 2.72 8.66 0.09
N TRP A 163 3.68 8.20 -0.71
CA TRP A 163 4.70 9.04 -1.32
C TRP A 163 4.36 9.19 -2.80
N VAL A 164 3.94 10.40 -3.14
CA VAL A 164 3.24 10.75 -4.35
C VAL A 164 4.16 11.61 -5.21
N ASP A 165 4.27 11.29 -6.49
CA ASP A 165 4.92 12.18 -7.45
C ASP A 165 4.11 13.48 -7.56
N PRO A 166 4.70 14.65 -7.21
CA PRO A 166 3.96 15.91 -7.19
C PRO A 166 3.52 16.37 -8.58
N GLN A 167 4.12 15.85 -9.66
CA GLN A 167 3.80 16.25 -11.03
C GLN A 167 2.50 15.62 -11.53
N ASP A 168 2.33 14.32 -11.31
CA ASP A 168 1.21 13.56 -11.89
C ASP A 168 0.33 12.81 -10.87
N GLY A 169 0.75 12.73 -9.62
CA GLY A 169 -0.01 12.04 -8.57
C GLY A 169 0.27 10.55 -8.47
N PHE A 170 1.25 10.02 -9.21
CA PHE A 170 1.57 8.61 -9.16
C PHE A 170 2.18 8.23 -7.81
N ILE A 171 1.65 7.18 -7.18
CA ILE A 171 2.11 6.73 -5.86
C ILE A 171 3.27 5.73 -6.04
N LEU A 172 4.49 6.18 -5.76
CA LEU A 172 5.70 5.37 -5.87
C LEU A 172 5.93 4.47 -4.65
N ARG A 173 5.46 4.90 -3.47
CA ARG A 173 5.50 4.11 -2.24
C ARG A 173 4.23 4.33 -1.43
N SER A 174 3.79 3.30 -0.73
CA SER A 174 2.72 3.42 0.26
C SER A 174 2.91 2.48 1.44
N GLU A 175 2.31 2.85 2.57
CA GLU A 175 2.10 2.00 3.74
C GLU A 175 0.60 2.04 4.04
N GLN A 176 -0.10 0.92 3.85
CA GLN A 176 -1.56 0.84 3.89
C GLN A 176 -2.03 -0.24 4.86
N HIS A 177 -2.82 0.16 5.84
CA HIS A 177 -3.56 -0.73 6.72
C HIS A 177 -4.90 -1.05 6.04
N LEU A 178 -5.01 -2.26 5.51
CA LEU A 178 -6.22 -2.71 4.82
C LEU A 178 -7.26 -3.22 5.83
N THR A 179 -6.76 -3.87 6.88
CA THR A 179 -7.53 -4.32 8.05
C THR A 179 -6.65 -4.15 9.30
N PRO A 180 -7.19 -4.29 10.52
CA PRO A 180 -6.36 -4.27 11.74
C PRO A 180 -5.21 -5.31 11.75
N ARG A 181 -5.35 -6.40 10.97
CA ARG A 181 -4.40 -7.49 10.89
C ARG A 181 -3.55 -7.48 9.62
N LEU A 182 -3.89 -6.67 8.62
CA LEU A 182 -3.20 -6.63 7.34
C LEU A 182 -2.68 -5.23 7.04
N VAL A 183 -1.35 -5.11 7.04
CA VAL A 183 -0.63 -3.90 6.65
C VAL A 183 0.30 -4.26 5.50
N LEU A 184 0.25 -3.48 4.43
CA LEU A 184 1.11 -3.63 3.27
C LEU A 184 1.99 -2.40 3.12
N LYS A 185 3.30 -2.61 3.00
CA LYS A 185 4.21 -1.63 2.42
C LYS A 185 4.41 -1.98 0.96
N ILE A 186 4.23 -1.03 0.07
CA ILE A 186 4.32 -1.24 -1.37
C ILE A 186 5.30 -0.22 -1.95
N VAL A 187 6.26 -0.69 -2.74
CA VAL A 187 7.23 0.14 -3.47
C VAL A 187 7.19 -0.22 -4.95
N GLN A 188 7.07 0.78 -5.81
CA GLN A 188 7.12 0.62 -7.26
C GLN A 188 8.57 0.41 -7.71
N LEU A 189 8.91 -0.80 -8.16
CA LEU A 189 10.25 -1.16 -8.63
C LEU A 189 10.43 -0.80 -10.11
N ARG A 190 9.42 -1.15 -10.91
CA ARG A 190 9.25 -0.78 -12.32
C ARG A 190 7.85 -0.19 -12.50
N PRO A 191 7.71 1.14 -12.33
CA PRO A 191 6.44 1.81 -12.43
C PRO A 191 5.80 1.67 -13.81
N ASP A 192 4.48 1.60 -13.85
CA ASP A 192 3.70 1.79 -15.07
C ASP A 192 2.60 2.81 -14.81
N ARG A 193 2.82 4.03 -15.31
CA ARG A 193 1.89 5.15 -15.14
C ARG A 193 0.61 4.97 -15.95
N GLY A 194 0.55 3.96 -16.84
CA GLY A 194 -0.55 3.80 -17.78
C GLY A 194 -0.64 4.96 -18.78
N PRO A 195 -1.70 5.00 -19.60
CA PRO A 195 -1.93 6.14 -20.49
C PRO A 195 -2.15 7.42 -19.66
N ALA A 196 -1.57 8.53 -20.12
CA ALA A 196 -1.80 9.85 -19.53
C ALA A 196 -3.30 10.15 -19.43
N ARG A 197 -3.73 10.69 -18.29
CA ARG A 197 -5.12 11.06 -18.00
C ARG A 197 -5.40 12.50 -18.35
#